data_AF-H0VBH1-F1
#
_entry.id   AF-H0VBH1-F1
#
_cell.length_a   1.000
_cell.length_b   1.000
_cell.length_c   1.000
_cell.angle_alpha   90.00
_cell.angle_beta   90.00
_cell.angle_gamma   90.00
#
_symmetry.space_group_name_H-M   'P 1'
#
loop_
_entity.id
_entity.type
_entity.pdbx_description
1 polymer ?
#
loop_
_entity_poly.entity_id
_entity_poly.type
_entity_poly.pdbx_seq_one_letter_code
_entity_poly.pdbx_strand_id
1 'polypeptide(L)'
;MQRFRDLTADDLVQLITSCPQAELIQSLTEERSGNLPFLSLGLIILHLFSINMEEVGIKLLQEINKGGKDAVEHLMMSDPLCSLETWQDVAVVCSQNGFNRLSGDIVSILRSQAGVTEISEEDEKVNPMEHVFW
;
A
#
# COMPACT_ATOMS: atom_id res chain seq x y z
N MET A 1 2.20 -39.68 -13.63
CA MET A 1 1.59 -38.45 -13.07
C MET A 1 2.71 -37.61 -12.49
N GLN A 2 3.11 -36.54 -13.17
CA GLN A 2 4.01 -35.55 -12.58
C GLN A 2 3.25 -34.83 -11.47
N ARG A 3 3.75 -34.89 -10.23
CA ARG A 3 3.32 -33.96 -9.18
C ARG A 3 3.82 -32.59 -9.60
N PHE A 4 2.92 -31.71 -10.04
CA PHE A 4 3.22 -30.29 -9.99
C PHE A 4 3.49 -29.96 -8.53
N ARG A 5 4.67 -29.40 -8.24
CA ARG A 5 4.97 -28.87 -6.92
C ARG A 5 4.05 -27.66 -6.73
N ASP A 6 3.40 -27.55 -5.58
CA ASP A 6 2.61 -26.37 -5.26
C ASP A 6 3.53 -25.14 -5.32
N LEU A 7 3.11 -24.12 -6.07
CA LEU A 7 3.86 -22.87 -6.18
C LEU A 7 3.78 -22.12 -4.87
N THR A 8 4.93 -21.73 -4.32
CA THR A 8 5.03 -20.93 -3.10
C THR A 8 5.06 -19.43 -3.44
N ALA A 9 4.86 -18.59 -2.43
CA ALA A 9 5.03 -17.14 -2.60
C ALA A 9 6.45 -16.79 -3.10
N ASP A 10 7.48 -17.48 -2.60
CA ASP A 10 8.87 -17.29 -3.04
C ASP A 10 9.06 -17.64 -4.52
N ASP A 11 8.43 -18.72 -5.00
CA ASP A 11 8.48 -19.09 -6.42
C ASP A 11 7.83 -18.00 -7.30
N LEU A 12 6.75 -17.38 -6.83
CA LEU A 12 6.06 -16.30 -7.54
C LEU A 12 6.88 -14.99 -7.50
N VAL A 13 7.55 -14.68 -6.40
CA VAL A 13 8.49 -13.54 -6.32
C VAL A 13 9.64 -13.75 -7.30
N GLN A 14 10.24 -14.94 -7.34
CA GLN A 14 11.29 -15.27 -8.32
C GLN A 14 10.81 -15.15 -9.76
N LEU A 15 9.56 -15.56 -10.03
CA LEU A 15 8.94 -15.40 -11.34
C LEU A 15 8.82 -13.92 -11.72
N ILE A 16 8.36 -13.06 -10.80
CA ILE A 16 8.29 -11.61 -11.02
C ILE A 16 9.68 -11.03 -11.27
N THR A 17 10.69 -11.40 -10.49
CA THR A 17 12.07 -10.94 -10.70
C THR A 17 12.61 -11.38 -12.06
N SER A 18 12.26 -12.58 -12.53
CA SER A 18 12.72 -13.11 -13.81
C SER A 18 11.92 -12.57 -15.00
N CYS A 19 10.67 -12.16 -14.77
CA CYS A 19 9.75 -11.63 -15.78
C CYS A 19 8.93 -10.47 -15.18
N PRO A 20 9.53 -9.28 -15.03
CA PRO A 20 8.90 -8.17 -14.31
C PRO A 20 7.91 -7.40 -15.21
N GLN A 21 6.86 -8.08 -15.66
CA GLN A 21 5.77 -7.49 -16.43
C GLN A 21 4.69 -6.96 -15.49
N ALA A 22 4.23 -5.73 -15.73
CA ALA A 22 3.23 -5.09 -14.87
C ALA A 22 1.93 -5.89 -14.82
N GLU A 23 1.50 -6.46 -15.95
CA GLU A 23 0.29 -7.27 -16.06
C GLU A 23 0.39 -8.59 -15.29
N LEU A 24 1.58 -9.20 -15.27
CA LEU A 24 1.84 -10.39 -14.46
C LEU A 24 1.76 -10.04 -12.98
N ILE A 25 2.43 -8.97 -12.56
CA ILE A 25 2.43 -8.53 -11.16
C ILE A 25 1.01 -8.20 -10.71
N GLN A 26 0.24 -7.44 -11.49
CA GLN A 26 -1.17 -7.17 -11.23
C GLN A 26 -1.98 -8.46 -11.08
N SER A 27 -1.78 -9.44 -11.97
CA SER A 27 -2.49 -10.72 -11.88
C SER A 27 -2.21 -11.54 -10.62
N LEU A 28 -1.05 -11.30 -9.97
CA LEU A 28 -0.64 -11.96 -8.74
C LEU A 28 -1.00 -11.17 -7.48
N THR A 29 -1.26 -9.87 -7.61
CA THR A 29 -1.41 -8.92 -6.49
C THR A 29 -2.79 -8.28 -6.38
N GLU A 30 -3.63 -8.41 -7.40
CA GLU A 30 -5.02 -7.94 -7.37
C GLU A 30 -5.98 -9.02 -6.86
N GLU A 31 -6.99 -8.60 -6.11
CA GLU A 31 -8.15 -9.44 -5.80
C GLU A 31 -8.93 -9.74 -7.09
N ARG A 32 -9.25 -11.02 -7.33
CA ARG A 32 -10.00 -11.43 -8.53
C ARG A 32 -11.14 -12.37 -8.18
N SER A 33 -12.35 -11.94 -8.55
CA SER A 33 -13.58 -12.72 -8.36
C SER A 33 -13.80 -13.18 -6.91
N GLY A 34 -13.46 -12.32 -5.94
CA GLY A 34 -13.56 -12.60 -4.50
C GLY A 34 -12.44 -13.49 -3.94
N ASN A 35 -11.41 -13.82 -4.73
CA ASN A 35 -10.24 -14.50 -4.23
C ASN A 35 -9.18 -13.49 -3.80
N LEU A 36 -8.57 -13.77 -2.64
CA LEU A 36 -7.44 -13.00 -2.15
C LEU A 36 -6.27 -13.04 -3.14
N PRO A 37 -5.46 -11.97 -3.20
CA PRO A 37 -4.26 -11.96 -4.01
C PRO A 37 -3.25 -13.01 -3.55
N PHE A 38 -2.44 -13.51 -4.47
CA PHE A 38 -1.38 -14.49 -4.17
C PHE A 38 -0.18 -13.84 -3.48
N LEU A 39 0.06 -12.56 -3.76
CA LEU A 39 1.15 -11.75 -3.25
C LEU A 39 0.62 -10.40 -2.79
N SER A 40 1.27 -9.80 -1.80
CA SER A 40 1.01 -8.40 -1.43
C SER A 40 1.59 -7.46 -2.49
N LEU A 41 0.79 -6.50 -2.94
CA LEU A 41 1.29 -5.45 -3.83
C LEU A 41 2.28 -4.54 -3.12
N GLY A 42 1.98 -4.14 -1.87
CA GLY A 42 2.86 -3.27 -1.09
C GLY A 42 4.24 -3.89 -0.89
N LEU A 43 4.30 -5.17 -0.52
CA LEU A 43 5.57 -5.90 -0.39
C LEU A 43 6.31 -6.03 -1.73
N ILE A 44 5.60 -6.29 -2.84
CA ILE A 44 6.23 -6.39 -4.16
C ILE A 44 6.81 -5.06 -4.61
N ILE A 45 6.12 -3.93 -4.36
CA ILE A 45 6.66 -2.60 -4.63
C ILE A 45 7.98 -2.43 -3.87
N LEU A 46 7.98 -2.61 -2.55
CA LEU A 46 9.20 -2.46 -1.74
C LEU A 46 10.31 -3.40 -2.19
N HIS A 47 9.96 -4.65 -2.53
CA HIS A 47 10.92 -5.62 -3.02
C HIS A 47 11.59 -5.14 -4.31
N LEU A 48 10.84 -4.70 -5.32
CA LEU A 48 11.37 -4.21 -6.59
C LEU A 48 12.35 -3.05 -6.39
N PHE A 49 12.03 -2.10 -5.49
CA PHE A 49 12.94 -1.02 -5.15
C PHE A 49 14.19 -1.52 -4.40
N SER A 50 14.07 -2.53 -3.54
CA SER A 50 15.21 -3.11 -2.81
C SER A 50 16.22 -3.87 -3.70
N ILE A 51 15.78 -4.36 -4.86
CA ILE A 51 16.61 -5.14 -5.79
C ILE A 51 16.98 -4.36 -7.08
N ASN A 52 16.94 -3.03 -7.04
CA ASN A 52 17.28 -2.15 -8.16
C ASN A 52 16.41 -2.35 -9.42
N MET A 53 15.17 -2.80 -9.26
CA MET A 53 14.16 -2.90 -10.33
C MET A 53 13.19 -1.70 -10.32
N GLU A 54 13.73 -0.51 -10.07
CA GLU A 54 12.98 0.74 -9.88
C GLU A 54 12.09 1.06 -11.09
N GLU A 55 12.54 0.84 -12.32
CA GLU A 55 11.75 1.11 -13.53
C GLU A 55 10.42 0.34 -13.56
N VAL A 56 10.42 -0.90 -13.06
CA VAL A 56 9.23 -1.75 -12.98
C VAL A 56 8.33 -1.24 -11.85
N GLY A 57 8.92 -0.95 -10.68
CA GLY A 57 8.21 -0.36 -9.56
C GLY A 57 7.53 0.96 -9.94
N ILE A 58 8.23 1.85 -10.66
CA ILE A 58 7.71 3.13 -11.16
C ILE A 58 6.51 2.91 -12.09
N LYS A 59 6.56 1.92 -12.99
CA LYS A 59 5.41 1.58 -13.86
C LYS A 59 4.19 1.14 -13.04
N LEU A 60 4.38 0.33 -12.00
CA LEU A 60 3.29 -0.06 -11.10
C LEU A 60 2.71 1.15 -10.38
N LEU A 61 3.57 2.03 -9.83
CA LEU A 61 3.14 3.26 -9.17
C LEU A 61 2.37 4.18 -10.13
N GLN A 62 2.75 4.24 -11.41
CA GLN A 62 2.00 4.97 -12.44
C GLN A 62 0.59 4.41 -12.62
N GLU A 63 0.43 3.09 -12.71
CA GLU A 63 -0.90 2.48 -12.85
C GLU A 63 -1.77 2.75 -11.62
N ILE A 64 -1.23 2.60 -10.41
CA ILE A 64 -1.95 2.88 -9.16
C ILE A 64 -2.37 4.35 -9.11
N ASN A 65 -1.45 5.28 -9.45
CA ASN A 65 -1.72 6.71 -9.40
C ASN A 65 -2.80 7.16 -10.40
N LYS A 66 -3.12 6.38 -11.45
CA LYS A 66 -4.23 6.69 -12.37
C LYS A 66 -5.60 6.48 -11.72
N GLY A 67 -5.72 5.56 -10.76
CA GLY A 67 -6.99 5.18 -10.13
C GLY A 67 -7.57 6.21 -9.16
N GLY A 68 -6.74 7.15 -8.68
CA GLY A 68 -7.15 8.12 -7.66
C GLY A 68 -7.32 7.49 -6.26
N LYS A 69 -7.68 8.33 -5.27
CA LYS A 69 -7.67 7.94 -3.85
C LYS A 69 -8.58 6.76 -3.52
N ASP A 70 -9.80 6.71 -4.06
CA ASP A 70 -10.75 5.63 -3.77
C ASP A 70 -10.22 4.26 -4.27
N ALA A 71 -9.55 4.25 -5.42
CA ALA A 71 -8.91 3.03 -5.93
C ALA A 71 -7.71 2.61 -5.07
N VAL A 72 -6.93 3.57 -4.57
CA VAL A 72 -5.82 3.32 -3.63
C VAL A 72 -6.35 2.77 -2.31
N GLU A 73 -7.44 3.32 -1.78
CA GLU A 73 -8.06 2.81 -0.56
C GLU A 73 -8.57 1.38 -0.74
N HIS A 74 -9.27 1.11 -1.84
CA HIS A 74 -9.71 -0.26 -2.16
C HIS A 74 -8.53 -1.23 -2.27
N LEU A 75 -7.47 -0.83 -2.97
CA LEU A 75 -6.25 -1.61 -3.12
C LEU A 75 -5.61 -1.94 -1.76
N MET A 76 -5.52 -0.96 -0.87
CA MET A 76 -4.97 -1.16 0.48
C MET A 76 -5.83 -2.11 1.31
N MET A 77 -7.15 -2.03 1.19
CA MET A 77 -8.09 -2.89 1.91
C MET A 77 -8.13 -4.32 1.37
N SER A 78 -7.86 -4.51 0.08
CA SER A 78 -7.81 -5.81 -0.60
C SER A 78 -6.43 -6.49 -0.53
N ASP A 79 -5.43 -5.87 0.11
CA ASP A 79 -4.10 -6.45 0.35
C ASP A 79 -3.90 -6.83 1.84
N PRO A 80 -4.49 -7.93 2.33
CA PRO A 80 -4.42 -8.32 3.74
C PRO A 80 -3.03 -8.80 4.17
N LEU A 81 -2.13 -9.03 3.21
CA LEU A 81 -0.76 -9.46 3.45
C LEU A 81 0.18 -8.28 3.71
N CYS A 82 -0.27 -7.04 3.42
CA CYS A 82 0.47 -5.82 3.66
C CYS A 82 0.08 -5.19 4.99
N SER A 83 1.06 -4.91 5.85
CA SER A 83 0.81 -4.21 7.11
C SER A 83 0.67 -2.69 6.91
N LEU A 84 0.11 -1.99 7.90
CA LEU A 84 0.05 -0.52 7.91
C LEU A 84 1.44 0.12 7.83
N GLU A 85 2.44 -0.46 8.53
CA GLU A 85 3.83 -0.02 8.49
C GLU A 85 4.42 -0.20 7.08
N THR A 86 4.15 -1.33 6.45
CA THR A 86 4.58 -1.60 5.06
C THR A 86 3.95 -0.60 4.08
N TRP A 87 2.67 -0.26 4.23
CA TRP A 87 2.05 0.80 3.43
C TRP A 87 2.66 2.18 3.69
N GLN A 88 3.08 2.46 4.92
CA GLN A 88 3.81 3.69 5.26
C GLN A 88 5.16 3.76 4.52
N ASP A 89 5.89 2.65 4.42
CA ASP A 89 7.12 2.54 3.63
C ASP A 89 6.86 2.75 2.13
N VAL A 90 5.76 2.19 1.60
CA VAL A 90 5.34 2.43 0.21
C VAL A 90 5.07 3.92 -0.01
N ALA A 91 4.44 4.61 0.94
CA ALA A 91 4.25 6.06 0.87
C ALA A 91 5.59 6.82 0.81
N VAL A 92 6.63 6.38 1.53
CA VAL A 92 7.97 6.96 1.45
C VAL A 92 8.57 6.74 0.06
N VAL A 93 8.50 5.52 -0.47
CA VAL A 93 8.96 5.21 -1.85
C VAL A 93 8.24 6.06 -2.89
N CYS A 94 6.92 6.21 -2.77
CA CYS A 94 6.14 7.09 -3.65
C CYS A 94 6.66 8.52 -3.64
N SER A 95 6.90 9.11 -2.46
CA SER A 95 7.40 10.48 -2.34
C SER A 95 8.80 10.64 -2.93
N GLN A 96 9.71 9.71 -2.64
CA GLN A 96 11.08 9.71 -3.18
C GLN A 96 11.12 9.65 -4.71
N ASN A 97 10.10 9.06 -5.33
CA ASN A 97 9.99 8.91 -6.78
C ASN A 97 9.05 9.93 -7.45
N GLY A 98 8.67 11.00 -6.74
CA GLY A 98 7.86 12.09 -7.29
C GLY A 98 6.36 11.82 -7.34
N PHE A 99 5.88 10.69 -6.82
CA PHE A 99 4.45 10.36 -6.67
C PHE A 99 3.87 10.97 -5.39
N ASN A 100 4.05 12.27 -5.19
CA ASN A 100 3.63 12.98 -3.96
C ASN A 100 2.13 12.88 -3.70
N ARG A 101 1.30 12.90 -4.76
CA ARG A 101 -0.15 12.71 -4.63
C ARG A 101 -0.48 11.33 -4.06
N LEU A 102 0.06 10.27 -4.67
CA LEU A 102 -0.15 8.89 -4.22
C LEU A 102 0.38 8.67 -2.80
N SER A 103 1.55 9.23 -2.47
CA SER A 103 2.08 9.22 -1.11
C SER A 103 1.11 9.87 -0.11
N GLY A 104 0.59 11.06 -0.44
CA GLY A 104 -0.39 11.77 0.38
C GLY A 104 -1.71 11.02 0.54
N ASP A 105 -2.18 10.37 -0.53
CA ASP A 105 -3.39 9.53 -0.50
C ASP A 105 -3.21 8.36 0.47
N ILE A 106 -2.11 7.60 0.35
CA ILE A 106 -1.78 6.48 1.25
C ILE A 106 -1.72 6.95 2.70
N VAL A 107 -0.97 8.02 3.00
CA VAL A 107 -0.84 8.56 4.37
C VAL A 107 -2.19 9.02 4.92
N SER A 108 -3.02 9.65 4.09
CA SER A 108 -4.35 10.08 4.50
C SER A 108 -5.26 8.88 4.84
N ILE A 109 -5.21 7.81 4.05
CA ILE A 109 -5.98 6.58 4.31
C ILE A 109 -5.53 5.94 5.63
N LEU A 110 -4.22 5.79 5.85
CA LEU A 110 -3.66 5.24 7.08
C LEU A 110 -4.11 6.03 8.32
N ARG A 111 -4.13 7.37 8.24
CA ARG A 111 -4.57 8.24 9.34
C ARG A 111 -6.05 8.04 9.67
N SER A 112 -6.90 7.92 8.65
CA SER A 112 -8.33 7.67 8.82
C SER A 112 -8.60 6.33 9.51
N GLN A 113 -7.79 5.30 9.23
CA GLN A 113 -7.91 3.98 9.87
C GLN A 113 -7.47 3.98 11.33
N ALA A 114 -6.54 4.87 11.72
CA ALA A 114 -6.10 5.02 13.10
C ALA A 114 -7.11 5.74 14.01
N GLY A 115 -8.26 6.18 13.47
CA GLY A 115 -9.26 6.96 14.22
C GLY A 115 -8.75 8.34 14.65
N VAL A 116 -7.66 8.82 14.05
CA VAL A 116 -7.09 10.13 14.36
C VAL A 116 -7.86 11.17 13.57
N THR A 117 -8.87 11.76 14.19
CA THR A 117 -9.44 13.03 13.74
C THR A 117 -8.38 14.12 13.82
N GLU A 118 -8.14 14.84 12.72
CA GLU A 118 -7.42 16.11 12.78
C GLU A 118 -8.22 17.03 13.69
N ILE A 119 -7.63 17.36 14.85
CA ILE A 119 -8.15 18.41 15.71
C ILE A 119 -7.86 19.70 14.95
N SER A 120 -8.90 20.32 14.39
CA SER A 120 -8.79 21.67 13.86
C SER A 120 -8.42 22.61 15.04
N GLU A 121 -7.58 23.62 14.80
CA GLU A 121 -7.22 24.64 15.80
C GLU A 121 -8.46 25.35 16.42
N GLU A 122 -9.65 25.19 15.81
CA GLU A 122 -10.90 25.74 16.33
C GLU A 122 -11.50 24.92 17.49
N ASP A 123 -11.10 23.65 17.67
CA ASP A 123 -11.54 22.80 18.79
C ASP A 123 -10.71 23.00 20.08
N GLU A 124 -9.67 23.85 20.04
CA GLU A 124 -8.89 24.29 21.20
C GLU A 124 -9.64 25.38 22.03
N LYS A 125 -10.96 25.28 22.09
CA LYS A 125 -11.80 25.98 23.09
C LYS A 125 -12.43 24.98 24.04
N VAL A 126 -11.63 24.07 24.57
CA VAL A 126 -12.00 23.31 25.75
C VAL A 126 -11.97 24.27 26.94
N ASN A 127 -13.15 24.66 27.41
CA ASN A 127 -13.34 25.44 28.63
C ASN A 127 -12.65 24.73 29.82
N PRO A 128 -11.58 25.28 30.41
CA PRO A 128 -10.99 24.67 31.59
C PRO A 128 -12.03 24.77 32.72
N MET A 129 -12.60 23.64 33.12
CA MET A 129 -13.47 23.58 34.30
C MET A 129 -12.72 24.21 35.48
N GLU A 130 -13.31 25.28 36.02
CA GLU A 130 -12.80 25.95 37.22
C GLU A 130 -12.75 24.93 38.35
N HIS A 131 -11.54 24.59 38.78
CA HIS A 131 -11.32 23.88 40.02
C HIS A 131 -11.72 24.81 41.18
N VAL A 132 -12.96 24.71 41.66
CA VAL A 132 -13.35 25.31 42.94
C VAL A 132 -12.78 24.43 44.04
N PHE A 133 -11.64 24.85 44.58
CA PHE A 133 -11.11 24.29 45.82
C PHE A 133 -11.97 24.76 47.00
N TRP A 134 -12.51 23.81 47.76
CA TRP A 134 -13.01 23.99 49.14
C TRP A 134 -12.10 23.23 50.09
#